data_AF-K1TLU6-F1
#
_entry.id   AF-K1TLU6-F1
#
_cell.length_a   1.000
_cell.length_b   1.000
_cell.length_c   1.000
_cell.angle_alpha   90.00
_cell.angle_beta   90.00
_cell.angle_gamma   90.00
#
_symmetry.space_group_name_H-M   'P 1'
#
loop_
_entity.id
_entity.type
_entity.pdbx_description
1 polymer ?
#
loop_
_entity_poly.entity_id
_entity_poly.type
_entity_poly.pdbx_seq_one_letter_code
_entity_poly.pdbx_strand_id
1 'polypeptide(L)'
;MNIALIRTMDSQGRIVIPAEIRKQMKLSDGDALELENVGMELLLRKCPTHLNGKEEMASYLSVLYSVIHCGIAICSEAHILVSAGIYLPEGTPVTEELAELVADGQELISAENCPVYPVSNTRQPVCAFFPI
;
A
#
# COMPACT_ATOMS: atom_id res chain seq x y z
N MET A 1 6.40 37.21 -2.60
CA MET A 1 5.14 37.99 -2.61
C MET A 1 4.03 36.98 -2.90
N ASN A 2 3.21 36.62 -1.90
CA ASN A 2 2.09 35.70 -2.14
C ASN A 2 0.96 36.49 -2.78
N ILE A 3 0.77 36.31 -4.09
CA ILE A 3 -0.33 36.91 -4.84
C ILE A 3 -1.56 36.06 -4.54
N ALA A 4 -2.58 36.63 -3.90
CA ALA A 4 -3.86 35.96 -3.73
C ALA A 4 -4.60 35.94 -5.07
N LEU A 5 -4.90 34.74 -5.58
CA LEU A 5 -5.65 34.52 -6.81
C LEU A 5 -7.12 34.29 -6.45
N ILE A 6 -7.98 35.28 -6.73
CA ILE A 6 -9.42 35.18 -6.46
C ILE A 6 -10.10 34.39 -7.59
N ARG A 7 -10.88 33.38 -7.24
CA ARG A 7 -11.72 32.59 -8.14
C ARG A 7 -13.12 32.44 -7.57
N THR A 8 -14.10 32.43 -8.46
CA THR A 8 -15.51 32.21 -8.12
C THR A 8 -15.85 30.74 -8.22
N MET A 9 -16.72 30.29 -7.32
CA MET A 9 -17.34 28.97 -7.39
C MET A 9 -18.44 28.98 -8.45
N ASP A 10 -18.57 27.91 -9.23
CA ASP A 10 -19.68 27.75 -10.16
C ASP A 10 -20.96 27.24 -9.47
N SER A 11 -22.04 27.11 -10.23
CA SER A 11 -23.34 26.63 -9.71
C SER A 11 -23.32 25.20 -9.19
N GLN A 12 -22.27 24.42 -9.49
CA GLN A 12 -22.10 23.05 -9.05
C GLN A 12 -21.11 22.93 -7.89
N GLY A 13 -20.59 24.04 -7.37
CA GLY A 13 -19.65 24.03 -6.25
C GLY A 13 -18.18 23.85 -6.65
N ARG A 14 -17.85 23.91 -7.95
CA ARG A 14 -16.48 23.68 -8.44
C ARG A 14 -15.67 24.97 -8.44
N ILE A 15 -14.37 24.85 -8.15
CA ILE A 15 -13.40 25.94 -8.23
C ILE A 15 -12.27 25.50 -9.16
N VAL A 16 -11.85 26.39 -10.06
CA VAL A 16 -10.75 26.11 -10.99
C VAL A 16 -9.41 26.44 -10.34
N ILE A 17 -8.51 25.46 -10.23
CA ILE A 17 -7.12 25.66 -9.78
C ILE A 17 -6.30 26.22 -10.97
N PRO A 18 -5.74 27.44 -10.88
CA PRO A 18 -4.92 28.03 -11.95
C PRO A 18 -3.73 27.17 -12.36
N ALA A 19 -3.33 27.27 -13.63
CA ALA A 19 -2.26 26.45 -14.20
C ALA A 19 -0.91 26.63 -13.48
N GLU A 20 -0.65 27.82 -12.95
CA GLU A 20 0.56 28.15 -12.20
C GLU A 20 0.64 27.35 -10.91
N ILE A 21 -0.46 27.28 -10.14
CA ILE A 21 -0.56 26.49 -8.92
C ILE A 21 -0.48 25.00 -9.25
N ARG A 22 -1.18 24.55 -10.29
CA ARG A 22 -1.10 23.14 -10.75
C ARG A 22 0.35 22.75 -11.07
N LYS A 23 1.09 23.59 -11.79
CA LYS A 23 2.51 23.34 -12.13
C LYS A 23 3.40 23.32 -10.89
N GLN A 24 3.21 24.26 -9.96
CA GLN A 24 3.99 24.33 -8.72
C GLN A 24 3.75 23.13 -7.81
N MET A 25 2.49 22.71 -7.68
CA MET A 25 2.05 21.59 -6.83
C MET A 25 2.08 20.24 -7.55
N LYS A 26 2.53 20.20 -8.82
CA LYS A 26 2.56 19.01 -9.69
C LYS A 26 1.19 18.30 -9.77
N LEU A 27 0.12 19.08 -9.89
CA LEU A 27 -1.24 18.59 -10.09
C LEU A 27 -1.50 18.35 -11.58
N SER A 28 -2.00 17.17 -11.90
CA SER A 28 -2.38 16.72 -13.24
C SER A 28 -3.88 16.42 -13.29
N ASP A 29 -4.45 16.43 -14.49
CA ASP A 29 -5.85 16.06 -14.68
C ASP A 29 -6.08 14.61 -14.22
N GLY A 30 -7.08 14.39 -13.36
CA GLY A 30 -7.35 13.09 -12.75
C GLY A 30 -6.65 12.83 -11.41
N ASP A 31 -5.77 13.71 -10.94
CA ASP A 31 -5.20 13.59 -9.59
C ASP A 31 -6.30 13.66 -8.51
N ALA A 32 -6.25 12.74 -7.55
CA ALA A 32 -7.08 12.80 -6.35
C ALA A 32 -6.55 13.88 -5.40
N LEU A 33 -7.45 14.69 -4.85
CA LEU A 33 -7.14 15.73 -3.87
C LEU A 33 -7.91 15.47 -2.57
N GLU A 34 -7.20 15.50 -1.46
CA GLU A 34 -7.78 15.50 -0.12
C GLU A 34 -8.21 16.93 0.22
N LEU A 35 -9.38 17.06 0.83
CA LEU A 35 -9.99 18.34 1.18
C LEU A 35 -10.30 18.33 2.67
N GLU A 36 -9.55 19.13 3.43
CA GLU A 36 -9.68 19.24 4.88
C GLU A 36 -10.20 20.63 5.26
N ASN A 37 -11.09 20.68 6.24
CA ASN A 37 -11.58 21.93 6.81
C ASN A 37 -10.73 22.33 8.01
N VAL A 38 -10.01 23.45 7.91
CA VAL A 38 -9.19 24.01 8.99
C VAL A 38 -9.80 25.35 9.40
N GLY A 39 -10.76 25.29 10.33
CA GLY A 39 -11.47 26.47 10.83
C GLY A 39 -12.42 27.07 9.78
N MET A 40 -11.98 28.16 9.13
CA MET A 40 -12.68 28.81 8.01
C MET A 40 -11.93 28.66 6.68
N GLU A 41 -10.83 27.91 6.66
CA GLU A 41 -10.00 27.69 5.48
C GLU A 41 -10.18 26.27 4.95
N LEU A 42 -10.08 26.12 3.63
CA LEU A 42 -10.03 24.82 2.97
C LEU A 42 -8.58 24.51 2.63
N LEU A 43 -8.05 23.45 3.23
CA LEU A 43 -6.74 22.90 2.89
C LEU A 43 -6.92 21.83 1.82
N LEU A 44 -6.25 22.00 0.69
CA LEU A 44 -6.18 20.99 -0.37
C LEU A 44 -4.80 20.34 -0.36
N ARG A 45 -4.76 19.01 -0.31
CA ARG A 45 -3.52 18.22 -0.44
C ARG A 45 -3.63 17.27 -1.61
N LYS A 46 -2.53 17.09 -2.36
CA LYS A 46 -2.48 16.04 -3.37
C LYS A 46 -2.51 14.69 -2.67
N CYS A 47 -3.53 13.88 -2.93
CA CYS A 47 -3.49 12.50 -2.49
C CYS A 47 -2.35 11.83 -3.26
N PRO A 48 -1.44 11.11 -2.57
CA PRO A 48 -0.54 10.24 -3.28
C PRO A 48 -1.40 9.22 -4.03
N THR A 49 -1.35 9.24 -5.36
CA THR A 49 -2.12 8.37 -6.26
C THR A 49 -1.83 6.89 -6.04
N HIS A 50 -0.75 6.61 -5.32
CA HIS A 50 -0.47 5.34 -4.72
C HIS A 50 -0.21 5.61 -3.23
N LEU A 51 -0.98 4.97 -2.35
CA LEU A 51 -0.34 4.37 -1.17
C LEU A 51 0.68 3.39 -1.74
N ASN A 52 1.83 3.89 -2.20
CA ASN A 52 2.90 3.08 -2.75
C ASN A 52 3.69 2.47 -1.59
N GLY A 53 2.94 1.98 -0.59
CA GLY A 53 3.41 1.30 0.60
C GLY A 53 4.39 0.18 0.26
N LYS A 54 4.51 -0.21 -1.00
CA LYS A 54 5.54 -1.11 -1.51
C LYS A 54 6.95 -0.69 -1.13
N GLU A 55 7.33 0.60 -1.25
CA GLU A 55 8.69 1.01 -0.87
C GLU A 55 8.89 0.92 0.64
N GLU A 56 7.90 1.35 1.41
CA GLU A 56 7.90 1.26 2.88
C GLU A 56 7.86 -0.20 3.35
N MET A 57 7.04 -1.06 2.74
CA MET A 57 6.92 -2.49 2.99
C MET A 57 8.21 -3.22 2.61
N ALA A 58 8.82 -2.88 1.47
CA ALA A 58 10.11 -3.43 1.07
C ALA A 58 11.21 -3.00 2.04
N SER A 59 11.21 -1.73 2.47
CA SER A 59 12.15 -1.23 3.47
C SER A 59 11.98 -1.95 4.80
N TYR A 60 10.74 -2.09 5.28
CA TYR A 60 10.40 -2.82 6.50
C TYR A 60 10.86 -4.28 6.43
N LEU A 61 10.49 -5.00 5.35
CA LEU A 61 10.92 -6.38 5.14
C LEU A 61 12.44 -6.52 5.07
N SER A 62 13.15 -5.55 4.48
CA SER A 62 14.61 -5.57 4.41
C SER A 62 15.26 -5.49 5.79
N VAL A 63 14.72 -4.66 6.68
CA VAL A 63 15.18 -4.54 8.07
C VAL A 63 14.88 -5.83 8.83
N LEU A 64 13.66 -6.37 8.70
CA LEU A 64 13.27 -7.60 9.38
C LEU A 64 14.14 -8.78 8.94
N TYR A 65 14.36 -8.93 7.63
CA TYR A 65 15.25 -9.95 7.06
C TYR A 65 16.69 -9.84 7.57
N SER A 66 17.19 -8.61 7.79
CA SER A 66 18.55 -8.39 8.31
C SER A 66 18.75 -8.92 9.73
N VAL A 67 17.66 -9.14 10.48
CA VAL A 67 17.69 -9.63 11.87
C VAL A 67 17.37 -11.12 11.93
N ILE A 68 16.32 -11.58 11.23
CA ILE A 68 15.84 -12.98 11.35
C ILE A 68 16.47 -13.93 10.33
N HIS A 69 16.95 -13.41 9.20
CA HIS A 69 17.54 -14.19 8.10
C HIS A 69 16.67 -15.33 7.51
N CYS A 70 15.35 -15.27 7.72
CA CYS A 70 14.36 -16.15 7.09
C CYS A 70 13.72 -15.45 5.88
N GLY A 71 13.23 -16.21 4.89
CA GLY A 71 12.42 -15.65 3.81
C GLY A 71 11.10 -15.08 4.33
N ILE A 72 10.75 -13.85 3.93
CA ILE A 72 9.56 -13.14 4.38
C ILE A 72 8.82 -12.59 3.16
N ALA A 73 7.50 -12.58 3.21
CA ALA A 73 6.66 -11.91 2.23
C ALA A 73 5.47 -11.25 2.90
N ILE A 74 4.96 -10.19 2.27
CA ILE A 74 3.66 -9.59 2.57
C ILE A 74 2.75 -9.92 1.39
N CYS A 75 1.55 -10.40 1.68
CA CYS A 75 0.54 -10.76 0.69
C CYS A 75 -0.81 -10.15 1.03
N SER A 76 -1.65 -10.06 0.00
CA SER A 76 -3.10 -9.91 0.14
C SER A 76 -3.76 -11.29 0.12
N GLU A 77 -5.09 -11.33 0.24
CA GLU A 77 -5.90 -12.54 0.01
C GLU A 77 -5.70 -13.14 -1.40
N ALA A 78 -5.22 -12.35 -2.37
CA ALA A 78 -5.11 -12.77 -3.76
C ALA A 78 -3.67 -13.04 -4.22
N HIS A 79 -2.69 -12.24 -3.80
CA HIS A 79 -1.34 -12.29 -4.35
C HIS A 79 -0.27 -11.70 -3.43
N ILE A 80 0.99 -12.06 -3.70
CA ILE A 80 2.19 -11.50 -3.06
C ILE A 80 2.38 -10.03 -3.45
N LEU A 81 2.56 -9.18 -2.45
CA LEU A 81 2.81 -7.74 -2.61
C LEU A 81 4.32 -7.44 -2.64
N VAL A 82 5.08 -8.01 -1.70
CA VAL A 82 6.53 -7.84 -1.60
C VAL A 82 7.18 -9.02 -0.89
N SER A 83 8.44 -9.32 -1.19
CA SER A 83 9.21 -10.38 -0.53
C SER A 83 10.67 -9.99 -0.30
N ALA A 84 11.29 -10.59 0.72
CA ALA A 84 12.71 -10.45 1.07
C ALA A 84 13.28 -11.80 1.51
N GLY A 85 14.51 -12.13 1.11
CA GLY A 85 15.16 -13.40 1.49
C GLY A 85 14.61 -14.64 0.77
N ILE A 86 13.56 -14.51 -0.04
CA ILE A 86 12.97 -15.55 -0.88
C ILE A 86 12.55 -14.95 -2.23
N TYR A 87 12.62 -15.74 -3.30
CA TYR A 87 12.14 -15.30 -4.61
C TYR A 87 10.64 -15.58 -4.75
N LEU A 88 9.83 -14.59 -4.40
CA LEU A 88 8.38 -14.56 -4.63
C LEU A 88 8.03 -13.29 -5.40
N PRO A 89 7.88 -13.36 -6.75
CA PRO A 89 7.56 -12.21 -7.57
C PRO A 89 6.24 -11.55 -7.13
N GLU A 90 6.20 -10.23 -7.20
CA GLU A 90 4.96 -9.46 -7.01
C GLU A 90 3.87 -9.95 -7.98
N GLY A 91 2.64 -10.05 -7.49
CA GLY A 91 1.50 -10.53 -8.27
C GLY A 91 1.42 -12.06 -8.39
N THR A 92 2.37 -12.81 -7.80
CA THR A 92 2.25 -14.28 -7.74
C THR A 92 1.03 -14.63 -6.88
N PRO A 93 0.10 -15.47 -7.37
CA PRO A 93 -1.09 -15.84 -6.62
C PRO A 93 -0.75 -16.68 -5.39
N VAL A 94 -1.43 -16.40 -4.29
CA VAL A 94 -1.33 -17.21 -3.06
C VAL A 94 -2.15 -18.49 -3.19
N THR A 95 -1.85 -19.50 -2.36
CA THR A 95 -2.68 -20.70 -2.25
C THR A 95 -4.01 -20.39 -1.57
N GLU A 96 -5.02 -21.23 -1.81
CA GLU A 96 -6.34 -21.09 -1.17
C GLU A 96 -6.22 -21.17 0.36
N GLU A 97 -5.36 -22.05 0.87
CA GLU A 97 -5.08 -22.23 2.30
C GLU A 97 -4.57 -20.93 2.95
N LEU A 98 -3.65 -20.22 2.26
CA LEU A 98 -3.14 -18.95 2.76
C LEU A 98 -4.18 -17.82 2.63
N ALA A 99 -4.97 -17.82 1.57
CA ALA A 99 -6.05 -16.85 1.39
C ALA A 99 -7.10 -16.95 2.51
N GLU A 100 -7.47 -18.17 2.91
CA GLU A 100 -8.37 -18.43 4.04
C GLU A 100 -7.79 -17.91 5.36
N LEU A 101 -6.49 -18.13 5.62
CA LEU A 101 -5.82 -17.60 6.82
C LEU A 101 -5.81 -16.07 6.87
N VAL A 102 -5.63 -15.42 5.71
CA VAL A 102 -5.70 -13.95 5.60
C VAL A 102 -7.13 -13.47 5.88
N ALA A 103 -8.14 -14.11 5.29
CA ALA A 103 -9.54 -13.74 5.47
C ALA A 103 -10.03 -13.94 6.91
N ASP A 104 -9.60 -15.01 7.57
CA ASP A 104 -9.96 -15.33 8.95
C ASP A 104 -9.18 -14.47 9.97
N GLY A 105 -8.10 -13.80 9.54
CA GLY A 105 -7.26 -12.97 10.40
C GLY A 105 -6.62 -13.75 11.55
N GLN A 106 -6.29 -15.03 11.32
CA GLN A 106 -5.71 -15.91 12.34
C GLN A 106 -4.19 -15.94 12.25
N GLU A 107 -3.53 -15.81 13.40
CA GLU A 107 -2.10 -16.07 13.51
C GLU A 107 -1.84 -17.58 13.42
N LEU A 108 -0.81 -17.95 12.65
CA LEU A 108 -0.35 -19.33 12.55
C LEU A 108 1.13 -19.39 12.88
N ILE A 109 1.50 -20.23 13.84
CA ILE A 109 2.88 -20.66 14.04
C ILE A 109 2.90 -22.15 13.74
N SER A 110 3.46 -22.52 12.59
CA SER A 110 3.37 -23.89 12.10
C SER A 110 4.28 -24.80 12.93
N ALA A 111 3.67 -25.79 13.59
CA ALA A 111 4.36 -26.99 14.04
C ALA A 111 4.23 -28.03 12.92
N GLU A 112 5.30 -28.79 12.65
CA GLU A 112 5.61 -29.61 11.46
C GLU A 112 4.52 -30.51 10.84
N ASN A 113 3.32 -30.61 11.42
CA ASN A 113 2.26 -31.55 11.04
C ASN A 113 1.35 -31.08 9.89
N CYS A 114 1.26 -29.78 9.58
CA CYS A 114 0.43 -29.25 8.49
C CYS A 114 1.16 -28.09 7.75
N PRO A 115 1.95 -28.40 6.70
CA PRO A 115 2.66 -27.37 5.95
C PRO A 115 1.69 -26.56 5.07
N VAL A 116 1.60 -25.26 5.32
CA VAL A 116 0.92 -24.30 4.43
C VAL A 116 1.97 -23.72 3.49
N TYR A 117 1.72 -23.73 2.18
CA TYR A 117 2.66 -23.17 1.20
C TYR A 117 2.20 -21.79 0.75
N PRO A 118 3.11 -20.81 0.58
CA PRO A 118 2.69 -19.46 0.22
C PRO A 118 2.20 -19.36 -1.23
N VAL A 119 2.77 -20.17 -2.14
CA VAL A 119 2.39 -20.23 -3.55
C VAL A 119 2.52 -21.68 -4.05
N SER A 120 1.80 -22.05 -5.11
CA SER A 120 1.71 -23.45 -5.58
C SER A 120 3.05 -24.07 -6.01
N ASN A 121 4.04 -23.25 -6.39
CA ASN A 121 5.33 -23.72 -6.94
C ASN A 121 6.49 -23.71 -5.93
N THR A 122 6.26 -23.29 -4.69
CA THR A 122 7.32 -23.24 -3.67
C THR A 122 7.43 -24.54 -2.88
N ARG A 123 8.66 -24.96 -2.57
CA ARG A 123 8.96 -26.13 -1.72
C ARG A 123 9.14 -25.77 -0.25
N GLN A 124 9.05 -24.49 0.11
CA GLN A 124 9.26 -24.00 1.46
C GLN A 124 7.89 -23.66 2.07
N PRO A 125 7.48 -24.34 3.16
CA PRO A 125 6.26 -24.02 3.86
C PRO A 125 6.41 -22.74 4.69
N VAL A 126 5.28 -22.09 4.98
CA VAL A 126 5.17 -20.96 5.89
C VAL A 126 5.40 -21.46 7.32
N CYS A 127 6.44 -20.93 7.98
CA CYS A 127 6.74 -21.26 9.38
C CYS A 127 5.91 -20.42 10.35
N ALA A 128 5.60 -19.18 9.99
CA ALA A 128 4.76 -18.28 10.77
C ALA A 128 3.99 -17.32 9.85
N PHE A 129 2.76 -17.01 10.22
CA PHE A 129 1.87 -16.06 9.54
C PHE A 129 1.25 -15.14 10.59
N PHE A 130 1.26 -13.84 10.29
CA PHE A 130 0.72 -12.79 11.16
C PHE A 130 -0.15 -11.86 10.31
N PRO A 131 -1.44 -11.69 10.64
CA PRO A 131 -2.31 -10.72 9.99
C PRO A 131 -1.87 -9.28 10.36
N ILE A 132 -2.04 -8.34 9.42
CA ILE A 132 -1.66 -6.92 9.56
C ILE A 132 -2.91 -6.05 9.41
#